data_AF-A0AAF1B6D5-F1
#
_entry.id   AF-A0AAF1B6D5-F1
#
_cell.length_a   1.000
_cell.length_b   1.000
_cell.length_c   1.000
_cell.angle_alpha   90.00
_cell.angle_beta   90.00
_cell.angle_gamma   90.00
#
_symmetry.space_group_name_H-M   'P 1'
#
loop_
_entity.id
_entity.type
_entity.pdbx_description
1 polymer ?
#
loop_
_entity_poly.entity_id
_entity_poly.type
_entity_poly.pdbx_seq_one_letter_code
_entity_poly.pdbx_strand_id
1 'polypeptide(L)'
;MKNSCFISSFFFLSVFYLLILIDRSAASSSINLLGVSPQDLSYYSGSSSVIKCKDGSKKINKSQLNDDFCDCPADGTDEPGTSACPNGKFYCKNAGHIPVTLYSSRVNDGICDCCDGSDEYDGKVMCPNTCWEAGKMARDRLKKKITTYSEGVTLRRKEIEQSKLAAEKDAAELTKLKNEEKILKGLVQQLQGIVSLLVYMLFSLQITFHPILVAFRVEICCSCNSPNMVPHSSCKCAVL
;
A
#
# COMPACT_ATOMS: atom_id res chain seq x y z
N MET A 1 -48.77 -54.84 -35.68
CA MET A 1 -49.00 -53.68 -34.78
C MET A 1 -49.22 -54.05 -33.30
N LYS A 2 -48.94 -55.29 -32.83
CA LYS A 2 -49.08 -55.66 -31.40
C LYS A 2 -47.75 -55.67 -30.63
N ASN A 3 -46.61 -55.77 -31.30
CA ASN A 3 -45.29 -55.89 -30.64
C ASN A 3 -44.67 -54.55 -30.23
N SER A 4 -45.02 -53.43 -30.89
CA SER A 4 -44.47 -52.11 -30.55
C SER A 4 -45.05 -51.52 -29.27
N CYS A 5 -46.25 -51.94 -28.86
CA CYS A 5 -46.88 -51.48 -27.61
C CYS A 5 -46.29 -52.19 -26.37
N PHE A 6 -45.87 -53.45 -26.53
CA PHE A 6 -45.32 -54.26 -25.45
C PHE A 6 -43.91 -53.79 -25.04
N ILE A 7 -43.08 -53.42 -26.02
CA ILE A 7 -41.72 -52.92 -25.80
C ILE A 7 -41.75 -51.55 -25.11
N SER A 8 -42.70 -50.69 -25.49
CA SER A 8 -42.89 -49.38 -24.85
C SER A 8 -43.29 -49.53 -23.37
N SER A 9 -44.22 -50.44 -23.05
CA SER A 9 -44.65 -50.68 -21.67
C SER A 9 -43.55 -51.25 -20.77
N PHE A 10 -42.68 -52.12 -21.30
CA PHE A 10 -41.52 -52.65 -20.55
C PHE A 10 -40.45 -51.59 -20.29
N PHE A 11 -40.23 -50.67 -21.25
CA PHE A 11 -39.31 -49.55 -21.08
C PHE A 11 -39.79 -48.58 -19.99
N PHE A 12 -41.09 -48.27 -19.94
CA PHE A 12 -41.63 -47.40 -18.90
C PHE A 12 -41.56 -48.04 -17.51
N LEU A 13 -41.80 -49.35 -17.38
CA LEU A 13 -41.67 -50.08 -16.12
C LEU A 13 -40.22 -50.19 -15.64
N SER A 14 -39.25 -50.39 -16.55
CA SER A 14 -37.83 -50.44 -16.17
C SER A 14 -37.27 -49.07 -15.78
N VAL A 15 -37.73 -47.99 -16.43
CA VAL A 15 -37.38 -46.61 -16.06
C VAL A 15 -38.00 -46.24 -14.71
N PHE A 16 -39.24 -46.65 -14.44
CA PHE A 16 -39.89 -46.43 -13.15
C PHE A 16 -39.19 -47.21 -12.01
N TYR A 17 -38.73 -48.43 -12.28
CA TYR A 17 -37.96 -49.24 -11.33
C TYR A 17 -36.54 -48.68 -11.09
N LEU A 18 -35.91 -48.06 -12.10
CA LEU A 18 -34.64 -47.34 -11.94
C LEU A 18 -34.81 -46.05 -11.13
N LEU A 19 -35.94 -45.36 -11.24
CA LEU A 19 -36.24 -44.14 -10.46
C LEU A 19 -36.48 -44.44 -8.98
N ILE A 20 -37.04 -45.61 -8.64
CA ILE A 20 -37.26 -46.05 -7.25
C ILE A 20 -35.94 -46.43 -6.54
N LEU A 21 -34.85 -46.68 -7.27
CA LEU A 21 -33.53 -47.02 -6.70
C LEU A 21 -32.66 -45.81 -6.34
N ILE A 22 -33.13 -44.56 -6.55
CA ILE A 22 -32.34 -43.34 -6.31
C ILE A 22 -32.55 -42.75 -4.90
N ASP A 23 -33.55 -43.19 -4.13
CA ASP A 23 -33.78 -42.69 -2.76
C ASP A 23 -33.04 -43.49 -1.67
N ARG A 24 -31.72 -43.63 -1.82
CA ARG A 24 -30.84 -43.80 -0.66
C ARG A 24 -30.24 -42.45 -0.32
N SER A 25 -31.05 -41.58 0.28
CA SER A 25 -30.55 -40.46 1.05
C SER A 25 -29.73 -41.04 2.21
N ALA A 26 -28.40 -40.97 2.11
CA ALA A 26 -27.57 -41.00 3.30
C ALA A 26 -28.04 -39.83 4.16
N ALA A 27 -28.61 -40.12 5.34
CA ALA A 27 -28.84 -39.11 6.34
C ALA A 27 -27.47 -38.52 6.71
N SER A 28 -27.08 -37.44 6.03
CA SER A 28 -26.01 -36.58 6.50
C SER A 28 -26.57 -35.97 7.78
N SER A 29 -26.09 -36.45 8.93
CA SER A 29 -26.28 -35.73 10.18
C SER A 29 -25.68 -34.35 9.96
N SER A 30 -26.54 -33.35 9.75
CA SER A 30 -26.12 -31.96 9.69
C SER A 30 -25.53 -31.64 11.05
N ILE A 31 -24.20 -31.59 11.13
CA ILE A 31 -23.50 -31.20 12.37
C ILE A 31 -24.04 -29.82 12.74
N ASN A 32 -24.64 -29.71 13.92
CA ASN A 32 -25.19 -28.46 14.39
C ASN A 32 -24.04 -27.55 14.83
N LEU A 33 -23.59 -26.66 13.93
CA LEU A 33 -22.52 -25.69 14.18
C LEU A 33 -23.06 -24.35 14.73
N LEU A 34 -24.18 -24.40 15.45
CA LEU A 34 -24.74 -23.24 16.13
C LEU A 34 -23.74 -22.70 17.18
N GLY A 35 -23.66 -21.38 17.30
CA GLY A 35 -22.76 -20.68 18.22
C GLY A 35 -21.26 -20.82 17.93
N VAL A 36 -20.86 -21.49 16.85
CA VAL A 36 -19.45 -21.65 16.45
C VAL A 36 -18.94 -20.40 15.71
N SER A 37 -17.79 -19.88 16.16
CA SER A 37 -17.10 -18.77 15.49
C SER A 37 -16.55 -19.17 14.12
N PRO A 38 -16.47 -18.26 13.12
CA PRO A 38 -15.87 -18.57 11.82
C PRO A 38 -14.44 -19.10 11.90
N GLN A 39 -13.68 -18.68 12.91
CA GLN A 39 -12.31 -19.10 13.14
C GLN A 39 -12.23 -20.56 13.62
N ASP A 40 -13.26 -21.02 14.33
CA ASP A 40 -13.32 -22.37 14.88
C ASP A 40 -14.05 -23.37 13.96
N LEU A 41 -14.58 -22.92 12.82
CA LEU A 41 -15.32 -23.79 11.89
C LEU A 41 -14.50 -25.02 11.50
N SER A 42 -13.24 -24.85 11.12
CA SER A 42 -12.36 -25.96 10.70
C SER A 42 -12.10 -26.97 11.82
N TYR A 43 -12.12 -26.52 13.07
CA TYR A 43 -11.91 -27.33 14.25
C TYR A 43 -13.11 -28.26 14.51
N TYR A 44 -14.35 -27.77 14.33
CA TYR A 44 -15.57 -28.58 14.50
C TYR A 44 -15.99 -29.34 13.23
N SER A 45 -15.68 -28.81 12.04
CA SER A 45 -16.13 -29.35 10.75
C SER A 45 -15.23 -30.45 10.18
N GLY A 46 -14.09 -30.76 10.79
CA GLY A 46 -13.14 -31.75 10.27
C GLY A 46 -13.74 -33.16 10.15
N SER A 47 -13.23 -34.03 9.28
CA SER A 47 -13.81 -35.36 9.02
C SER A 47 -13.74 -36.36 10.19
N SER A 48 -13.03 -36.01 11.27
CA SER A 48 -12.94 -36.83 12.48
C SER A 48 -14.32 -36.99 13.13
N SER A 49 -14.63 -38.18 13.63
CA SER A 49 -15.81 -38.42 14.48
C SER A 49 -15.61 -37.95 15.93
N VAL A 50 -14.37 -37.58 16.28
CA VAL A 50 -13.94 -37.21 17.63
C VAL A 50 -13.47 -35.76 17.65
N ILE A 51 -13.92 -35.01 18.65
CA ILE A 51 -13.51 -33.65 18.99
C ILE A 51 -12.71 -33.72 20.31
N LYS A 52 -11.60 -32.99 20.41
CA LYS A 52 -10.75 -33.00 21.62
C LYS A 52 -10.90 -31.66 22.33
N CYS A 53 -11.38 -31.61 23.57
CA CYS A 53 -11.48 -30.34 24.31
C CYS A 53 -10.18 -29.52 24.14
N LYS A 54 -10.31 -28.20 23.93
CA LYS A 54 -9.17 -27.33 23.59
C LYS A 54 -8.12 -27.27 24.70
N ASP A 55 -8.55 -27.45 25.95
CA ASP A 55 -7.72 -27.62 27.14
C ASP A 55 -6.94 -28.96 27.18
N GLY A 56 -7.29 -29.91 26.31
CA GLY A 56 -6.69 -31.24 26.25
C GLY A 56 -7.21 -32.24 27.29
N SER A 57 -8.23 -31.88 28.08
CA SER A 57 -8.73 -32.70 29.20
C SER A 57 -9.39 -34.00 28.75
N LYS A 58 -10.20 -33.94 27.69
CA LYS A 58 -11.05 -35.05 27.23
C LYS A 58 -11.17 -35.07 25.71
N LYS A 59 -11.57 -36.23 25.18
CA LYS A 59 -11.99 -36.41 23.79
C LYS A 59 -13.43 -36.89 23.79
N ILE A 60 -14.28 -36.22 23.03
CA ILE A 60 -15.71 -36.49 22.92
C ILE A 60 -16.06 -36.90 21.49
N ASN A 61 -17.17 -37.61 21.33
CA ASN A 61 -17.70 -37.87 20.00
C ASN A 61 -18.46 -36.64 19.48
N LYS A 62 -18.54 -36.48 18.16
CA LYS A 62 -19.35 -35.43 17.52
C LYS A 62 -20.83 -35.44 17.87
N SER A 63 -21.35 -36.56 18.37
CA SER A 63 -22.71 -36.66 18.87
C SER A 63 -22.92 -35.91 20.19
N GLN A 64 -21.84 -35.62 20.91
CA GLN A 64 -21.80 -34.86 22.16
C GLN A 64 -21.44 -33.39 21.91
N LEU A 65 -21.63 -32.90 20.68
CA LEU A 65 -21.45 -31.50 20.36
C LEU A 65 -22.83 -30.85 20.36
N ASN A 66 -23.02 -29.84 21.20
CA ASN A 66 -24.31 -29.18 21.39
C ASN A 66 -25.42 -30.17 21.80
N ASP A 67 -25.12 -31.08 22.72
CA ASP A 67 -26.06 -32.06 23.25
C ASP A 67 -26.69 -31.64 24.59
N ASP A 68 -26.47 -30.38 24.99
CA ASP A 68 -26.95 -29.76 26.23
C ASP A 68 -26.35 -30.40 27.50
N PHE A 69 -25.19 -31.06 27.37
CA PHE A 69 -24.42 -31.60 28.47
C PHE A 69 -22.96 -31.16 28.43
N CYS A 70 -22.42 -30.71 29.58
CA CYS A 70 -21.05 -30.20 29.64
C CYS A 70 -20.02 -31.31 29.92
N ASP A 71 -19.43 -31.84 28.85
CA ASP A 71 -18.32 -32.78 28.82
C ASP A 71 -16.92 -32.14 28.90
N CYS A 72 -16.75 -30.89 28.47
CA CYS A 72 -15.49 -30.13 28.60
C CYS A 72 -15.61 -28.99 29.63
N PRO A 73 -15.59 -29.28 30.95
CA PRO A 73 -15.97 -28.31 31.99
C PRO A 73 -15.04 -27.09 32.12
N ALA A 74 -13.78 -27.19 31.70
CA ALA A 74 -12.83 -26.08 31.85
C ALA A 74 -13.03 -25.01 30.76
N ASP A 75 -13.30 -25.41 29.52
CA ASP A 75 -13.31 -24.52 28.35
C ASP A 75 -14.64 -24.47 27.58
N GLY A 76 -15.58 -25.38 27.84
CA GLY A 76 -16.89 -25.45 27.19
C GLY A 76 -16.83 -25.71 25.68
N THR A 77 -15.78 -26.38 25.20
CA THR A 77 -15.56 -26.63 23.76
C THR A 77 -16.70 -27.44 23.11
N ASP A 78 -17.32 -28.32 23.86
CA ASP A 78 -18.39 -29.21 23.42
C ASP A 78 -19.75 -28.52 23.27
N GLU A 79 -19.96 -27.39 23.95
CA GLU A 79 -21.26 -26.71 23.98
C GLU A 79 -21.15 -25.24 23.48
N PRO A 80 -20.69 -24.98 22.23
CA PRO A 80 -20.64 -23.64 21.68
C PRO A 80 -22.04 -23.05 21.38
N GLY A 81 -23.05 -23.91 21.21
CA GLY A 81 -24.39 -23.58 20.76
C GLY A 81 -25.46 -23.67 21.84
N THR A 82 -25.12 -24.04 23.08
CA THR A 82 -26.07 -24.21 24.20
C THR A 82 -25.59 -23.47 25.46
N SER A 83 -26.39 -23.53 26.53
CA SER A 83 -26.06 -22.96 27.83
C SER A 83 -25.39 -23.92 28.82
N ALA A 84 -25.09 -25.16 28.42
CA ALA A 84 -24.73 -26.23 29.35
C ALA A 84 -23.38 -26.05 30.06
N CYS A 85 -22.40 -25.42 29.42
CA CYS A 85 -21.07 -25.19 30.01
C CYS A 85 -20.92 -23.77 30.58
N PRO A 86 -20.45 -23.59 31.84
CA PRO A 86 -20.39 -22.26 32.49
C PRO A 86 -19.36 -21.31 31.85
N ASN A 87 -18.27 -21.85 31.31
CA ASN A 87 -17.23 -21.08 30.60
C ASN A 87 -17.46 -21.04 29.08
N GLY A 88 -18.57 -21.60 28.61
CA GLY A 88 -18.94 -21.65 27.21
C GLY A 88 -19.19 -20.26 26.62
N LYS A 89 -18.99 -20.15 25.31
CA LYS A 89 -19.20 -18.92 24.56
C LYS A 89 -20.00 -19.19 23.31
N PHE A 90 -21.02 -18.36 23.10
CA PHE A 90 -21.91 -18.45 21.95
C PHE A 90 -21.60 -17.33 20.95
N TYR A 91 -21.43 -17.69 19.69
CA TYR A 91 -21.15 -16.72 18.63
C TYR A 91 -22.42 -16.33 17.85
N CYS A 92 -22.86 -15.08 18.04
CA CYS A 92 -23.87 -14.45 17.18
C CYS A 92 -23.23 -14.04 15.86
N LYS A 93 -23.73 -14.56 14.74
CA LYS A 93 -23.22 -14.19 13.40
C LYS A 93 -23.62 -12.77 13.03
N ASN A 94 -24.81 -12.33 13.44
CA ASN A 94 -25.35 -10.99 13.24
C ASN A 94 -25.18 -10.49 11.80
N ALA A 95 -25.62 -11.28 10.82
CA ALA A 95 -25.43 -10.96 9.40
C ALA A 95 -25.98 -9.56 9.06
N GLY A 96 -25.15 -8.71 8.47
CA GLY A 96 -25.49 -7.30 8.19
C GLY A 96 -25.18 -6.33 9.35
N HIS A 97 -24.70 -6.84 10.48
CA HIS A 97 -24.18 -6.11 11.62
C HIS A 97 -22.82 -6.67 12.08
N ILE A 98 -22.33 -6.20 13.24
CA ILE A 98 -21.07 -6.64 13.84
C ILE A 98 -21.36 -7.94 14.62
N PRO A 99 -20.57 -9.01 14.43
CA PRO A 99 -20.72 -10.22 15.20
C PRO A 99 -20.39 -9.98 16.67
N VAL A 100 -21.07 -10.71 17.55
CA VAL A 100 -20.92 -10.61 19.00
C VAL A 100 -20.73 -12.01 19.59
N THR A 101 -19.96 -12.10 20.66
CA THR A 101 -19.80 -13.33 21.42
C THR A 101 -20.42 -13.13 22.79
N LEU A 102 -21.36 -14.01 23.13
CA LEU A 102 -22.07 -14.03 24.39
C LEU A 102 -21.50 -15.13 25.29
N TYR A 103 -21.75 -15.00 26.59
CA TYR A 103 -21.57 -16.11 27.52
C TYR A 103 -22.70 -17.13 27.30
N SER A 104 -22.39 -18.42 27.44
CA SER A 104 -23.35 -19.53 27.32
C SER A 104 -24.61 -19.34 28.18
N SER A 105 -24.49 -18.69 29.34
CA SER A 105 -25.62 -18.41 30.24
C SER A 105 -26.75 -17.56 29.62
N ARG A 106 -26.50 -16.91 28.47
CA ARG A 106 -27.47 -16.10 27.72
C ARG A 106 -28.18 -16.86 26.61
N VAL A 107 -27.84 -18.13 26.41
CA VAL A 107 -28.46 -18.94 25.37
C VAL A 107 -29.74 -19.54 25.93
N ASN A 108 -30.88 -19.29 25.28
CA ASN A 108 -32.21 -19.69 25.73
C ASN A 108 -32.55 -19.25 27.17
N ASP A 109 -32.11 -18.06 27.57
CA ASP A 109 -32.44 -17.45 28.87
C ASP A 109 -33.74 -16.63 28.83
N GLY A 110 -34.33 -16.49 27.64
CA GLY A 110 -35.56 -15.76 27.37
C GLY A 110 -35.35 -14.28 27.05
N ILE A 111 -34.10 -13.83 26.85
CA ILE A 111 -33.74 -12.46 26.50
C ILE A 111 -33.06 -12.46 25.13
N CYS A 112 -33.54 -11.60 24.23
CA CYS A 112 -32.91 -11.44 22.91
C CYS A 112 -31.64 -10.58 23.01
N ASP A 113 -30.48 -11.21 23.19
CA ASP A 113 -29.15 -10.58 23.21
C ASP A 113 -28.54 -10.48 21.80
N CYS A 114 -28.70 -11.49 20.93
CA CYS A 114 -28.24 -11.40 19.54
C CYS A 114 -29.25 -10.60 18.69
N CYS A 115 -28.78 -9.70 17.83
CA CYS A 115 -29.69 -8.97 16.92
C CYS A 115 -30.33 -9.87 15.87
N ASP A 116 -29.74 -11.03 15.59
CA ASP A 116 -30.29 -12.02 14.65
C ASP A 116 -31.23 -13.01 15.34
N GLY A 117 -31.36 -12.95 16.68
CA GLY A 117 -32.18 -13.83 17.50
C GLY A 117 -31.68 -15.27 17.57
N SER A 118 -30.42 -15.52 17.21
CA SER A 118 -29.87 -16.89 17.15
C SER A 118 -29.60 -17.53 18.51
N ASP A 119 -29.58 -16.74 19.57
CA ASP A 119 -29.44 -17.12 20.98
C ASP A 119 -30.71 -17.77 21.57
N GLU A 120 -31.89 -17.41 21.07
CA GLU A 120 -33.20 -17.90 21.54
C GLU A 120 -33.86 -18.80 20.48
N TYR A 121 -33.34 -20.03 20.34
CA TYR A 121 -33.75 -20.95 19.28
C TYR A 121 -34.73 -22.04 19.74
N ASP A 122 -35.00 -22.15 21.04
CA ASP A 122 -35.89 -23.17 21.60
C ASP A 122 -37.40 -22.91 21.39
N GLY A 123 -37.73 -21.73 20.84
CA GLY A 123 -39.09 -21.33 20.51
C GLY A 123 -39.93 -20.81 21.68
N LYS A 124 -39.35 -20.66 22.89
CA LYS A 124 -40.05 -20.06 24.04
C LYS A 124 -40.25 -18.56 23.87
N VAL A 125 -39.28 -17.89 23.24
CA VAL A 125 -39.30 -16.46 22.92
C VAL A 125 -39.11 -16.28 21.42
N MET A 126 -39.78 -15.30 20.82
CA MET A 126 -39.58 -14.94 19.42
C MET A 126 -38.71 -13.70 19.31
N CYS A 127 -37.46 -13.87 18.89
CA CYS A 127 -36.52 -12.78 18.66
C CYS A 127 -36.50 -12.39 17.16
N PRO A 128 -37.04 -11.20 16.78
CA PRO A 128 -36.99 -10.76 15.39
C PRO A 128 -35.58 -10.31 15.01
N ASN A 129 -35.20 -10.55 13.76
CA ASN A 129 -33.91 -10.09 13.25
C ASN A 129 -33.92 -8.57 13.03
N THR A 130 -33.13 -7.85 13.83
CA THR A 130 -32.97 -6.39 13.80
C THR A 130 -31.58 -5.95 13.32
N CYS A 131 -30.72 -6.90 12.91
CA CYS A 131 -29.33 -6.63 12.55
C CYS A 131 -29.17 -5.62 11.41
N TRP A 132 -30.07 -5.62 10.43
CA TRP A 132 -29.99 -4.68 9.32
C TRP A 132 -30.09 -3.22 9.80
N GLU A 133 -31.03 -2.95 10.71
CA GLU A 133 -31.23 -1.62 11.26
C GLU A 133 -30.09 -1.24 12.23
N ALA A 134 -29.73 -2.13 13.16
CA ALA A 134 -28.61 -1.94 14.08
C ALA A 134 -27.28 -1.67 13.34
N GLY A 135 -27.06 -2.36 12.21
CA GLY A 135 -25.87 -2.20 11.38
C GLY A 135 -25.86 -0.98 10.47
N LYS A 136 -26.96 -0.22 10.35
CA LYS A 136 -27.07 0.91 9.41
C LYS A 136 -25.98 1.95 9.61
N MET A 137 -25.77 2.41 10.84
CA MET A 137 -24.75 3.42 11.14
C MET A 137 -23.33 2.97 10.80
N ALA A 138 -22.99 1.70 11.07
CA ALA A 138 -21.68 1.15 10.75
C ALA A 138 -21.47 1.07 9.23
N ARG A 139 -22.49 0.62 8.48
CA ARG A 139 -22.46 0.55 7.02
C ARG A 139 -22.35 1.92 6.38
N ASP A 140 -23.09 2.91 6.87
CA ASP A 140 -23.03 4.29 6.36
C ASP A 140 -21.65 4.90 6.60
N ARG A 141 -21.06 4.70 7.78
CA ARG A 141 -19.68 5.13 8.09
C ARG A 141 -18.66 4.44 7.18
N LEU A 142 -18.80 3.14 6.96
CA LEU A 142 -17.91 2.39 6.07
C LEU A 142 -18.03 2.87 4.62
N LYS A 143 -19.26 3.08 4.14
CA LYS A 143 -19.53 3.62 2.80
C LYS A 143 -18.85 4.97 2.61
N LYS A 144 -18.96 5.89 3.57
CA LYS A 144 -18.27 7.19 3.53
C LYS A 144 -16.74 7.04 3.49
N LYS A 145 -16.17 6.11 4.26
CA LYS A 145 -14.72 5.85 4.22
C LYS A 145 -14.29 5.30 2.85
N ILE A 146 -15.07 4.40 2.27
CA ILE A 146 -14.80 3.83 0.94
C ILE A 146 -14.85 4.92 -0.14
N THR A 147 -15.86 5.79 -0.11
CA THR A 147 -15.97 6.88 -1.08
C THR A 147 -14.78 7.83 -0.99
N THR A 148 -14.45 8.31 0.21
CA THR A 148 -13.29 9.19 0.43
C THR A 148 -11.98 8.54 0.00
N TYR A 149 -11.78 7.25 0.31
CA TYR A 149 -10.59 6.52 -0.12
C TYR A 149 -10.52 6.38 -1.65
N SER A 150 -11.64 6.02 -2.28
CA SER A 150 -11.70 5.86 -3.74
C SER A 150 -11.41 7.18 -4.47
N GLU A 151 -11.95 8.29 -3.98
CA GLU A 151 -11.67 9.64 -4.48
C GLU A 151 -10.18 9.96 -4.34
N GLY A 152 -9.59 9.74 -3.15
CA GLY A 152 -8.16 9.93 -2.92
C GLY A 152 -7.26 9.08 -3.83
N VAL A 153 -7.63 7.82 -4.08
CA VAL A 153 -6.90 6.94 -5.01
C VAL A 153 -6.98 7.47 -6.44
N THR A 154 -8.15 7.95 -6.89
CA THR A 154 -8.29 8.52 -8.24
C THR A 154 -7.49 9.81 -8.41
N LEU A 155 -7.47 10.68 -7.41
CA LEU A 155 -6.68 11.91 -7.42
C LEU A 155 -5.19 11.61 -7.49
N ARG A 156 -4.69 10.74 -6.58
CA ARG A 156 -3.29 10.33 -6.56
C ARG A 156 -2.84 9.74 -7.90
N ARG A 157 -3.70 8.97 -8.57
CA ARG A 157 -3.40 8.43 -9.90
C ARG A 157 -3.16 9.55 -10.93
N LYS A 158 -4.03 10.57 -10.96
CA LYS A 158 -3.90 11.72 -11.87
C LYS A 158 -2.64 12.53 -11.58
N GLU A 159 -2.33 12.78 -10.31
CA GLU A 159 -1.11 13.51 -9.92
C GLU A 159 0.15 12.75 -10.34
N ILE A 160 0.19 11.43 -10.15
CA ILE A 160 1.33 10.61 -10.61
C ILE A 160 1.52 10.71 -12.12
N GLU A 161 0.44 10.70 -12.90
CA GLU A 161 0.51 10.84 -14.36
C GLU A 161 1.01 12.23 -14.76
N GLN A 162 0.50 13.29 -14.13
CA GLN A 162 0.96 14.65 -14.36
C GLN A 162 2.43 14.85 -13.97
N SER A 163 2.86 14.32 -12.82
CA SER A 163 4.26 14.41 -12.38
C SER A 163 5.22 13.69 -13.33
N LYS A 164 4.80 12.56 -13.93
CA LYS A 164 5.60 11.88 -14.96
C LYS A 164 5.75 12.73 -16.21
N LEU A 165 4.66 13.30 -16.71
CA LEU A 165 4.68 14.18 -17.88
C LEU A 165 5.53 15.43 -17.64
N ALA A 166 5.46 16.02 -16.44
CA ALA A 166 6.30 17.14 -16.05
C ALA A 166 7.79 16.75 -16.02
N ALA A 167 8.13 15.62 -15.38
CA ALA A 167 9.51 15.14 -15.32
C ALA A 167 10.10 14.85 -16.71
N GLU A 168 9.30 14.34 -17.65
CA GLU A 168 9.73 14.14 -19.04
C GLU A 168 9.99 15.47 -19.76
N LYS A 169 9.14 16.48 -19.57
CA LYS A 169 9.33 17.83 -20.12
C LYS A 169 10.57 18.51 -19.55
N ASP A 170 10.72 18.48 -18.23
CA ASP A 170 11.87 19.08 -17.53
C ASP A 170 13.17 18.40 -17.96
N ALA A 171 13.18 17.08 -18.14
CA ALA A 171 14.32 16.35 -18.67
C ALA A 171 14.67 16.78 -20.11
N ALA A 172 13.66 16.94 -20.98
CA ALA A 172 13.87 17.41 -22.34
C ALA A 172 14.44 18.83 -22.38
N GLU A 173 13.89 19.76 -21.61
CA GLU A 173 14.39 21.13 -21.52
C GLU A 173 15.82 21.20 -20.97
N LEU A 174 16.12 20.40 -19.95
CA LEU A 174 17.45 20.32 -19.36
C LEU A 174 18.50 19.82 -20.36
N THR A 175 18.16 18.89 -21.24
CA THR A 175 19.08 18.48 -22.32
C THR A 175 19.33 19.59 -23.33
N LYS A 176 18.30 20.38 -23.67
CA LYS A 176 18.43 21.53 -24.58
C LYS A 176 19.34 22.61 -23.99
N LEU A 177 19.09 23.01 -22.75
CA LEU A 177 19.90 24.03 -22.06
C LEU A 177 21.36 23.59 -21.91
N LYS A 178 21.62 22.29 -21.62
CA LYS A 178 22.99 21.75 -21.59
C LYS A 178 23.71 21.85 -22.93
N ASN A 179 23.01 21.64 -24.04
CA ASN A 179 23.59 21.77 -25.37
C ASN A 179 23.91 23.24 -25.68
N GLU A 180 23.01 24.16 -25.36
CA GLU A 180 23.21 25.61 -25.51
C GLU A 180 24.39 26.10 -24.66
N GLU A 181 24.47 25.67 -23.40
CA GLU A 181 25.59 25.96 -22.49
C GLU A 181 26.93 25.50 -23.09
N LYS A 182 26.97 24.30 -23.68
CA LYS A 182 28.19 23.75 -24.31
C LYS A 182 28.64 24.60 -25.51
N ILE A 183 27.71 25.04 -26.35
CA ILE A 183 28.01 25.90 -27.51
C ILE A 183 28.56 27.23 -27.02
N LEU A 184 27.90 27.86 -26.04
CA LEU A 184 28.30 29.16 -25.52
C LEU A 184 29.68 29.10 -24.85
N LYS A 185 29.96 28.06 -24.06
CA LYS A 185 31.30 27.82 -23.49
C LYS A 185 32.37 27.69 -24.57
N GLY A 186 32.08 26.99 -25.67
CA GLY A 186 32.99 26.89 -26.81
C GLY A 186 33.32 28.25 -27.44
N LEU A 187 32.30 29.07 -27.67
CA LEU A 187 32.49 30.43 -28.20
C LEU A 187 33.31 31.32 -27.26
N VAL A 188 33.05 31.26 -25.95
CA VAL A 188 33.83 32.00 -24.95
C VAL A 188 35.29 31.57 -24.97
N GLN A 189 35.59 30.28 -25.06
CA GLN A 189 36.97 29.78 -25.17
C GLN A 189 37.67 30.29 -26.44
N GLN A 190 36.97 30.31 -27.59
CA GLN A 190 37.51 30.86 -28.82
C GLN A 190 37.82 32.36 -28.69
N LEU A 191 36.88 33.15 -28.17
CA LEU A 191 37.06 34.58 -27.94
C LEU A 191 38.22 34.86 -26.95
N GLN A 192 38.31 34.09 -25.86
CA GLN A 192 39.43 34.19 -24.91
C GLN A 192 40.78 33.93 -25.58
N GLY A 193 40.86 32.92 -26.47
CA GLY A 193 42.07 32.65 -27.25
C GLY A 193 42.47 33.83 -28.15
N ILE A 194 41.50 34.43 -28.84
CA ILE A 194 41.73 35.61 -29.70
C ILE A 194 42.21 36.81 -28.88
N VAL A 195 41.56 37.11 -27.76
CA VAL A 195 41.95 38.21 -26.87
C VAL A 195 43.37 37.99 -26.34
N SER A 196 43.70 36.76 -25.94
CA SER A 196 45.05 36.40 -25.48
C SER A 196 46.11 36.63 -26.56
N LEU A 197 45.84 36.22 -27.81
CA LEU A 197 46.72 36.48 -28.95
C LEU A 197 46.91 37.98 -29.21
N LEU A 198 45.84 38.76 -29.18
CA LEU A 198 45.91 40.22 -29.38
C LEU A 198 46.73 40.90 -28.28
N VAL A 199 46.54 40.51 -27.01
CA VAL A 199 47.32 41.01 -25.88
C VAL A 199 48.81 40.66 -26.05
N TYR A 200 49.11 39.42 -26.44
CA TYR A 200 50.49 38.99 -26.70
C TYR A 200 51.13 39.80 -27.85
N MET A 201 50.43 39.99 -28.97
CA MET A 201 50.91 40.77 -30.11
C MET A 201 51.18 42.24 -29.73
N LEU A 202 50.30 42.86 -28.94
CA LEU A 202 50.50 44.22 -28.43
C LEU A 202 51.74 44.32 -27.52
N PHE A 203 51.92 43.33 -26.64
CA PHE A 203 53.08 43.27 -25.75
C PHE A 203 54.39 43.06 -26.53
N SER A 204 54.40 42.21 -27.56
CA SER A 204 55.56 42.00 -28.43
C SER A 204 55.91 43.25 -29.25
N LEU A 205 54.93 44.02 -29.74
CA LEU A 205 55.20 45.31 -30.39
C LEU A 205 55.80 46.34 -29.42
N GLN A 206 55.35 46.39 -28.17
CA GLN A 206 55.96 47.30 -27.18
C GLN A 206 57.43 46.97 -26.89
N ILE A 207 57.82 45.68 -26.90
CA ILE A 207 59.20 45.24 -26.69
C ILE A 207 60.09 45.56 -27.92
N THR A 208 59.58 45.47 -29.15
CA THR A 208 60.37 45.81 -30.35
C THR A 208 60.56 47.31 -30.56
N PHE A 209 59.64 48.15 -30.05
CA PHE A 209 59.76 49.61 -30.07
C PHE A 209 60.60 50.18 -28.90
N HIS A 210 60.78 49.43 -27.80
CA HIS A 210 61.56 49.89 -26.64
C HIS A 210 63.06 50.11 -26.91
N PRO A 211 63.78 49.29 -27.70
CA PRO A 211 65.19 49.58 -28.02
C PRO A 211 65.37 50.70 -29.06
N ILE A 212 64.31 51.15 -29.75
CA ILE A 212 64.39 52.25 -30.74
C ILE A 212 64.38 53.62 -30.05
N LEU A 213 63.71 53.77 -28.89
CA LEU A 213 63.65 55.04 -28.15
C LEU A 213 64.88 55.32 -27.26
N VAL A 214 65.73 54.33 -26.98
CA VAL A 214 66.95 54.53 -26.15
C VAL A 214 68.15 55.00 -26.99
N ALA A 215 68.05 55.02 -28.32
CA ALA A 215 69.13 55.47 -29.21
C ALA A 215 69.23 57.00 -29.40
N PHE A 216 68.28 57.79 -28.87
CA PHE A 216 68.36 59.26 -28.83
C PHE A 216 68.74 59.74 -27.42
N ARG A 217 69.95 59.39 -26.96
CA ARG A 217 70.57 60.04 -25.80
C ARG A 217 71.72 60.90 -26.31
N VAL A 218 71.43 62.17 -26.53
CA VAL A 218 72.43 63.23 -26.73
C VAL A 218 73.39 63.18 -25.54
N GLU A 219 74.68 63.00 -25.82
CA GLU A 219 75.76 63.18 -24.85
C GLU A 219 75.79 64.63 -24.40
N ILE A 220 75.38 64.89 -23.16
CA ILE A 220 75.68 66.15 -22.48
C ILE A 220 76.98 65.93 -21.69
N CYS A 221 78.11 66.30 -22.29
CA CYS A 221 79.35 66.54 -21.54
C CYS A 221 79.25 67.91 -20.85
N CYS A 222 79.07 67.95 -19.53
CA CYS A 222 79.36 69.14 -18.73
C CYS A 222 80.64 68.83 -17.91
N SER A 223 81.77 69.46 -18.30
CA SER A 223 83.07 69.39 -17.63
C SER A 223 83.22 70.62 -16.71
N CYS A 224 83.51 70.41 -15.42
CA CYS A 224 83.81 71.49 -14.47
C CYS A 224 85.20 71.26 -13.87
N ASN A 225 86.10 72.22 -14.09
CA ASN A 225 87.49 72.16 -13.68
C ASN A 225 87.76 73.13 -12.51
N SER A 226 87.78 72.59 -11.28
CA SER A 226 88.51 73.08 -10.08
C SER A 226 88.18 74.49 -9.50
N PRO A 227 88.78 74.92 -8.36
CA PRO A 227 88.68 74.38 -7.00
C PRO A 227 88.29 75.49 -6.00
N ASN A 228 87.16 75.39 -5.31
CA ASN A 228 86.99 75.86 -3.91
C ASN A 228 85.53 75.72 -3.48
N MET A 229 85.38 75.30 -2.22
CA MET A 229 84.12 75.02 -1.55
C MET A 229 83.23 76.27 -1.41
N VAL A 230 81.94 76.11 -1.74
CA VAL A 230 80.72 76.51 -1.01
C VAL A 230 79.54 76.51 -2.00
N PRO A 231 78.30 76.12 -1.58
CA PRO A 231 77.42 75.36 -2.44
C PRO A 231 76.27 76.17 -3.08
N HIS A 232 75.79 75.62 -4.21
CA HIS A 232 74.49 75.82 -4.84
C HIS A 232 74.12 77.24 -5.30
N SER A 233 74.58 77.60 -6.50
CA SER A 233 73.67 77.86 -7.64
C SER A 233 74.48 78.15 -8.91
N SER A 234 74.07 77.56 -10.04
CA SER A 234 74.50 77.85 -11.43
C SER A 234 75.56 76.95 -12.07
N CYS A 235 75.22 75.68 -12.35
CA CYS A 235 75.67 75.06 -13.60
C CYS A 235 74.57 75.28 -14.64
N LYS A 236 74.78 76.22 -15.56
CA LYS A 236 73.93 76.39 -16.75
C LYS A 236 74.46 75.43 -17.83
N CYS A 237 73.82 74.27 -18.02
CA CYS A 237 73.99 73.55 -19.28
C CYS A 237 73.03 74.21 -20.28
N ALA A 238 73.56 74.83 -21.34
CA ALA A 238 72.79 75.44 -22.41
C ALA A 238 72.47 74.38 -23.48
N VAL A 239 71.25 74.43 -24.01
CA VAL A 239 70.82 73.63 -25.16
C VAL A 239 71.48 74.20 -26.41
N LEU A 240 72.18 73.35 -27.18
CA LEU A 240 72.25 73.50 -28.62
C LEU A 240 71.20 72.59 -29.24
#